data_AF-A0A7L2K831-F1
#
_entry.id   AF-A0A7L2K831-F1
#
_cell.length_a   1.000
_cell.length_b   1.000
_cell.length_c   1.000
_cell.angle_alpha   90.00
_cell.angle_beta   90.00
_cell.angle_gamma   90.00
#
_symmetry.space_group_name_H-M   'P 1'
#
loop_
_entity.id
_entity.type
_entity.pdbx_description
1 polymer ?
#
loop_
_entity_poly.entity_id
_entity_poly.type
_entity_poly.pdbx_seq_one_letter_code
_entity_poly.pdbx_strand_id
1 'polypeptide(L)'
;TERFWTEDVSTGIHYQINSESALTWHQARKSCQQQNAELLSITEAQEQAYIGELTKEFGFGFWIGLNALDFNSGWQWAGGSPFRYLNWAPVIHNPTLQRSEFSITLYAQVHWSTSGRERGWIYGVPHTGRLLLFASWVFLVQRELRPVQCTDGWWPYAGHCYSIHRDPKTWEDALSSCKKRDGDLASIHNIAEHSFLVSQLGYKPTEELWLGLNDLKAHLYFEWSDGTPVTFTKWQRRHPTNTNGLEHCVTMKGQDGYWATDVCNKQLGYICKKKPSSQSSEKETIKDLGCQKDWKRYGFHCYLVGSALLTFSEANKTCEQSKAYLATVESRNEQTFLISLTGLRSEKHFWIGLSDTEERGSFRWTNGETPHFTHWNTAMPGK
;
A
#
# COMPACT_ATOMS: atom_id res chain seq x y z
N THR A 1 -15.22 -31.63 0.31
CA THR A 1 -15.10 -30.19 -0.02
C THR A 1 -13.77 -29.84 -0.69
N GLU A 2 -12.75 -30.71 -0.62
CA GLU A 2 -11.41 -30.54 -1.24
C GLU A 2 -11.34 -30.80 -2.77
N ARG A 3 -12.43 -31.18 -3.45
CA ARG A 3 -12.36 -31.71 -4.83
C ARG A 3 -12.03 -30.67 -5.91
N PHE A 4 -12.09 -29.37 -5.60
CA PHE A 4 -11.95 -28.27 -6.58
C PHE A 4 -10.75 -27.37 -6.33
N TRP A 5 -9.88 -27.73 -5.38
CA TRP A 5 -8.71 -26.96 -5.01
C TRP A 5 -7.45 -27.80 -5.21
N THR A 6 -6.42 -27.19 -5.76
CA THR A 6 -5.09 -27.76 -5.94
C THR A 6 -4.15 -27.05 -4.98
N GLU A 7 -3.49 -27.82 -4.12
CA GLU A 7 -2.48 -27.32 -3.19
C GLU A 7 -1.09 -27.34 -3.84
N ASP A 8 -0.35 -26.24 -3.73
CA ASP A 8 1.10 -26.26 -3.90
C ASP A 8 1.75 -26.72 -2.60
N VAL A 9 2.20 -27.98 -2.58
CA VAL A 9 2.81 -28.63 -1.41
C VAL A 9 4.05 -27.87 -0.90
N SER A 10 4.72 -27.09 -1.74
CA SER A 10 5.93 -26.35 -1.34
C SER A 10 5.62 -25.08 -0.55
N THR A 11 4.45 -24.47 -0.76
CA THR A 11 4.04 -23.20 -0.14
C THR A 11 2.83 -23.36 0.79
N GLY A 12 2.09 -24.46 0.69
CA GLY A 12 0.81 -24.69 1.36
C GLY A 12 -0.35 -23.85 0.79
N ILE A 13 -0.12 -23.15 -0.34
CA ILE A 13 -1.13 -22.28 -0.95
C ILE A 13 -2.10 -23.12 -1.78
N HIS A 14 -3.39 -22.82 -1.64
CA HIS A 14 -4.46 -23.49 -2.36
C HIS A 14 -4.96 -22.63 -3.52
N TYR A 15 -5.09 -23.24 -4.69
CA TYR A 15 -5.54 -22.61 -5.93
C TYR A 15 -6.78 -23.33 -6.49
N GLN A 16 -7.73 -22.59 -7.06
CA GLN A 16 -8.88 -23.17 -7.78
C GLN A 16 -8.94 -22.55 -9.17
N ILE A 17 -9.00 -23.40 -10.20
CA ILE A 17 -9.06 -22.99 -11.60
C ILE A 17 -10.49 -23.20 -12.10
N ASN A 18 -11.25 -22.12 -12.32
CA ASN A 18 -12.61 -22.27 -12.87
C ASN A 18 -12.57 -22.11 -14.38
N SER A 19 -12.19 -23.20 -15.04
CA SER A 19 -12.03 -23.27 -16.48
C SER A 19 -13.34 -23.49 -17.24
N GLU A 20 -14.51 -23.35 -16.64
CA GLU A 20 -15.81 -23.47 -17.35
C GLU A 20 -16.64 -22.18 -17.29
N SER A 21 -16.37 -21.32 -16.31
CA SER A 21 -17.12 -20.09 -16.07
C SER A 21 -16.78 -18.98 -17.08
N ALA A 22 -17.72 -18.07 -17.28
CA ALA A 22 -17.55 -16.90 -18.14
C ALA A 22 -18.04 -15.67 -17.38
N LEU A 23 -17.13 -14.98 -16.68
CA LEU A 23 -17.46 -13.89 -15.76
C LEU A 23 -16.68 -12.61 -16.13
N THR A 24 -17.23 -11.45 -15.80
CA THR A 24 -16.45 -10.19 -15.78
C THR A 24 -15.44 -10.21 -14.64
N TRP A 25 -14.41 -9.35 -14.68
CA TRP A 25 -13.41 -9.28 -13.60
C TRP A 25 -14.04 -9.03 -12.22
N HIS A 26 -15.03 -8.14 -12.13
CA HIS A 26 -15.74 -7.86 -10.88
C HIS A 26 -16.58 -9.04 -10.39
N GLN A 27 -17.24 -9.77 -11.30
CA GLN A 27 -18.00 -10.97 -10.96
C GLN A 27 -17.08 -12.11 -10.51
N ALA A 28 -15.96 -12.29 -11.22
CA ALA A 28 -14.89 -13.21 -10.87
C ALA A 28 -14.37 -12.92 -9.46
N ARG A 29 -14.03 -11.66 -9.15
CA ARG A 29 -13.60 -11.24 -7.82
C ARG A 29 -14.62 -11.57 -6.74
N LYS A 30 -15.89 -11.23 -6.94
CA LYS A 30 -16.97 -11.54 -5.99
C LYS A 30 -17.11 -13.05 -5.75
N SER A 31 -16.97 -13.86 -6.80
CA SER A 31 -16.99 -15.33 -6.69
C SER A 31 -15.84 -15.87 -5.83
N CYS A 32 -14.66 -15.24 -5.90
CA CYS A 32 -13.53 -15.56 -5.02
C CYS A 32 -13.85 -15.22 -3.57
N GLN A 33 -14.32 -13.99 -3.34
CA GLN A 33 -14.61 -13.45 -2.01
C GLN A 33 -15.69 -14.26 -1.27
N GLN A 34 -16.69 -14.77 -1.99
CA GLN A 34 -17.73 -15.64 -1.43
C GLN A 34 -17.18 -16.98 -0.90
N GLN A 35 -15.98 -17.38 -1.32
CA GLN A 35 -15.31 -18.61 -0.90
C GLN A 35 -14.19 -18.33 0.13
N ASN A 36 -14.19 -17.16 0.78
CA ASN A 36 -13.10 -16.69 1.66
C ASN A 36 -11.73 -16.67 0.97
N ALA A 37 -11.73 -16.38 -0.33
CA ALA A 37 -10.55 -16.28 -1.16
C ALA A 37 -10.53 -14.94 -1.91
N GLU A 38 -9.45 -14.67 -2.64
CA GLU A 38 -9.35 -13.51 -3.52
C GLU A 38 -8.82 -13.95 -4.89
N LEU A 39 -8.97 -13.08 -5.90
CA LEU A 39 -8.33 -13.28 -7.19
C LEU A 39 -6.82 -13.44 -7.05
N LEU A 40 -6.24 -14.34 -7.84
CA LEU A 40 -4.81 -14.66 -7.84
C LEU A 40 -3.93 -13.41 -7.81
N SER A 41 -3.01 -13.38 -6.86
CA SER A 41 -1.82 -12.51 -6.88
C SER A 41 -0.58 -13.36 -7.12
N ILE A 42 0.32 -12.88 -7.97
CA ILE A 42 1.61 -13.54 -8.22
C ILE A 42 2.70 -12.62 -7.69
N THR A 43 3.39 -13.06 -6.64
CA THR A 43 4.40 -12.23 -5.96
C THR A 43 5.82 -12.78 -6.06
N GLU A 44 5.96 -14.04 -6.49
CA GLU A 44 7.22 -14.76 -6.61
C GLU A 44 7.34 -15.44 -7.99
N ALA A 45 8.57 -15.61 -8.47
CA ALA A 45 8.83 -16.28 -9.75
C ALA A 45 8.47 -17.78 -9.72
N GLN A 46 8.63 -18.43 -8.56
CA GLN A 46 8.26 -19.84 -8.36
C GLN A 46 6.74 -20.02 -8.47
N GLU A 47 5.96 -19.11 -7.88
CA GLU A 47 4.50 -19.10 -7.99
C GLU A 47 4.08 -18.91 -9.45
N GLN A 48 4.72 -18.00 -10.20
CA GLN A 48 4.48 -17.84 -11.64
C GLN A 48 4.73 -19.13 -12.43
N ALA A 49 5.82 -19.84 -12.15
CA ALA A 49 6.14 -21.11 -12.83
C ALA A 49 5.09 -22.18 -12.52
N TYR A 50 4.69 -22.30 -11.25
CA TYR A 50 3.67 -23.25 -10.82
C TYR A 50 2.30 -22.98 -11.47
N ILE A 51 1.86 -21.72 -11.47
CA ILE A 51 0.61 -21.33 -12.14
C ILE A 51 0.71 -21.53 -13.66
N GLY A 52 1.88 -21.29 -14.26
CA GLY A 52 2.13 -21.58 -15.67
C GLY A 52 1.90 -23.05 -16.00
N GLU A 53 2.45 -23.97 -15.19
CA GLU A 53 2.25 -25.41 -15.37
C GLU A 53 0.79 -25.83 -15.18
N LEU A 54 0.10 -25.25 -14.20
CA LEU A 54 -1.33 -25.51 -13.96
C LEU A 54 -2.23 -25.01 -15.08
N THR A 55 -1.81 -23.96 -15.81
CA THR A 55 -2.64 -23.31 -16.84
C THR A 55 -2.25 -23.67 -18.28
N LYS A 56 -1.16 -24.42 -18.47
CA LYS A 56 -0.57 -24.71 -19.80
C LYS A 56 -1.51 -25.39 -20.79
N GLU A 57 -2.45 -26.21 -20.29
CA GLU A 57 -3.35 -26.99 -21.13
C GLU A 57 -4.55 -26.18 -21.62
N PHE A 58 -4.77 -24.99 -21.06
CA PHE A 58 -5.90 -24.15 -21.43
C PHE A 58 -5.50 -23.20 -22.54
N GLY A 59 -6.13 -23.30 -23.71
CA GLY A 59 -5.88 -22.39 -24.86
C GLY A 59 -6.46 -20.98 -24.72
N PHE A 60 -6.77 -20.52 -23.51
CA PHE A 60 -7.41 -19.23 -23.23
C PHE A 60 -6.87 -18.61 -21.94
N GLY A 61 -7.16 -17.31 -21.74
CA GLY A 61 -6.66 -16.58 -20.59
C GLY A 61 -7.55 -16.60 -19.35
N PHE A 62 -6.94 -16.40 -18.18
CA PHE A 62 -7.59 -16.36 -16.87
C PHE A 62 -7.55 -14.94 -16.28
N TRP A 63 -8.59 -14.56 -15.56
CA TRP A 63 -8.58 -13.35 -14.74
C TRP A 63 -7.64 -13.53 -13.55
N ILE A 64 -6.80 -12.53 -13.32
CA ILE A 64 -5.97 -12.41 -12.12
C ILE A 64 -6.32 -11.12 -11.37
N GLY A 65 -5.83 -10.98 -10.14
CA GLY A 65 -6.16 -9.86 -9.26
C GLY A 65 -5.50 -8.53 -9.63
N LEU A 66 -4.58 -8.51 -10.59
CA LEU A 66 -3.83 -7.30 -10.95
C LEU A 66 -4.74 -6.33 -11.70
N ASN A 67 -4.77 -5.09 -11.22
CA ASN A 67 -5.65 -4.07 -11.77
C ASN A 67 -5.08 -2.65 -11.57
N ALA A 68 -5.63 -1.70 -12.31
CA ALA A 68 -5.38 -0.26 -12.15
C ALA A 68 -6.71 0.50 -12.07
N LEU A 69 -7.63 0.00 -11.23
CA LEU A 69 -8.97 0.56 -11.07
C LEU A 69 -8.99 1.80 -10.17
N ASP A 70 -8.03 1.93 -9.26
CA ASP A 70 -7.84 3.15 -8.48
C ASP A 70 -7.16 4.20 -9.37
N PHE A 71 -7.89 5.28 -9.63
CA PHE A 71 -7.41 6.35 -10.52
C PHE A 71 -6.18 7.06 -9.96
N ASN A 72 -6.02 7.10 -8.64
CA ASN A 72 -4.94 7.84 -8.00
C ASN A 72 -3.65 7.00 -7.94
N SER A 73 -3.75 5.68 -7.81
CA SER A 73 -2.60 4.78 -7.68
C SER A 73 -2.27 4.04 -8.98
N GLY A 74 -1.14 3.33 -8.94
CA GLY A 74 -0.65 2.47 -10.02
C GLY A 74 -1.23 1.06 -9.97
N TRP A 75 -0.45 0.12 -10.50
CA TRP A 75 -0.81 -1.29 -10.50
C TRP A 75 -0.86 -1.85 -9.08
N GLN A 76 -1.91 -2.60 -8.77
CA GLN A 76 -2.10 -3.23 -7.46
C GLN A 76 -2.86 -4.56 -7.56
N TRP A 77 -2.58 -5.46 -6.63
CA TRP A 77 -3.31 -6.71 -6.47
C TRP A 77 -4.60 -6.48 -5.66
N ALA A 78 -5.71 -7.09 -6.10
CA ALA A 78 -7.00 -7.03 -5.43
C ALA A 78 -6.96 -7.42 -3.94
N GLY A 79 -6.10 -8.40 -3.58
CA GLY A 79 -5.93 -8.89 -2.22
C GLY A 79 -4.96 -8.11 -1.34
N GLY A 80 -4.41 -6.99 -1.82
CA GLY A 80 -3.45 -6.19 -1.06
C GLY A 80 -2.01 -6.74 -1.05
N SER A 81 -1.76 -7.87 -1.71
CA SER A 81 -0.40 -8.37 -1.96
C SER A 81 0.47 -7.29 -2.63
N PRO A 82 1.77 -7.21 -2.32
CA PRO A 82 2.67 -6.23 -2.91
C PRO A 82 2.90 -6.50 -4.39
N PHE A 83 2.77 -5.47 -5.22
CA PHE A 83 3.08 -5.57 -6.66
C PHE A 83 4.58 -5.38 -6.89
N ARG A 84 5.36 -6.43 -6.59
CA ARG A 84 6.84 -6.40 -6.66
C ARG A 84 7.45 -7.30 -7.74
N TYR A 85 6.68 -8.24 -8.28
CA TYR A 85 7.10 -9.11 -9.37
C TYR A 85 6.30 -8.73 -10.62
N LEU A 86 7.00 -8.61 -11.75
CA LEU A 86 6.42 -8.22 -13.03
C LEU A 86 6.68 -9.31 -14.07
N ASN A 87 5.66 -9.62 -14.87
CA ASN A 87 5.80 -10.57 -15.96
C ASN A 87 4.88 -10.21 -17.15
N TRP A 88 4.96 -8.95 -17.58
CA TRP A 88 4.17 -8.43 -18.69
C TRP A 88 4.55 -9.08 -20.02
N ALA A 89 3.56 -9.28 -20.89
CA ALA A 89 3.81 -9.70 -22.27
C ALA A 89 4.57 -8.61 -23.03
N PRO A 90 5.47 -8.97 -23.97
CA PRO A 90 6.13 -8.01 -24.85
C PRO A 90 5.08 -7.14 -25.57
N VAL A 91 5.16 -5.83 -25.41
CA VAL A 91 4.17 -4.90 -25.96
C VAL A 91 4.34 -4.78 -27.48
N ILE A 92 3.29 -5.08 -28.24
CA ILE A 92 3.10 -4.57 -29.61
C ILE A 92 2.79 -3.06 -29.47
N HIS A 93 3.59 -2.21 -30.11
CA HIS A 93 3.65 -0.75 -29.93
C HIS A 93 2.32 0.02 -29.72
N ASN A 94 2.38 0.95 -28.75
CA ASN A 94 1.57 2.15 -28.37
C ASN A 94 0.98 2.99 -29.55
N PRO A 95 0.19 4.10 -29.37
CA PRO A 95 -0.35 4.75 -28.15
C PRO A 95 -1.82 5.29 -28.26
N THR A 96 -2.54 5.42 -27.14
CA THR A 96 -3.54 6.48 -26.80
C THR A 96 -4.36 6.03 -25.56
N LEU A 97 -3.75 6.08 -24.38
CA LEU A 97 -4.44 5.74 -23.12
C LEU A 97 -5.37 6.88 -22.68
N GLN A 98 -6.61 6.87 -23.15
CA GLN A 98 -7.63 7.88 -22.82
C GLN A 98 -8.75 7.41 -21.89
N ARG A 99 -8.75 6.17 -21.36
CA ARG A 99 -9.81 5.68 -20.45
C ARG A 99 -9.31 4.93 -19.22
N SER A 100 -10.17 4.89 -18.19
CA SER A 100 -9.83 4.82 -16.76
C SER A 100 -10.04 3.46 -16.06
N GLU A 101 -10.26 2.36 -16.77
CA GLU A 101 -10.49 1.05 -16.13
C GLU A 101 -9.78 -0.05 -16.91
N PHE A 102 -8.75 -0.65 -16.31
CA PHE A 102 -8.02 -1.79 -16.88
C PHE A 102 -8.01 -2.95 -15.88
N SER A 103 -8.34 -4.14 -16.38
CA SER A 103 -8.19 -5.42 -15.69
C SER A 103 -7.25 -6.32 -16.51
N ILE A 104 -6.56 -7.24 -15.85
CA ILE A 104 -5.50 -8.04 -16.48
C ILE A 104 -5.91 -9.49 -16.64
N THR A 105 -5.59 -10.00 -17.82
CA THR A 105 -5.77 -11.40 -18.19
C THR A 105 -4.39 -12.05 -18.31
N LEU A 106 -4.21 -13.19 -17.65
CA LEU A 106 -3.08 -14.10 -17.84
C LEU A 106 -3.38 -14.96 -19.06
N TYR A 107 -2.59 -14.86 -20.13
CA TYR A 107 -2.70 -15.77 -21.28
C TYR A 107 -1.81 -17.01 -21.10
N ALA A 108 -2.16 -18.10 -21.78
CA ALA A 108 -1.50 -19.40 -21.76
C ALA A 108 -0.05 -19.44 -22.32
N GLN A 109 0.65 -18.32 -22.30
CA GLN A 109 2.09 -18.23 -22.61
C GLN A 109 2.85 -17.46 -21.52
N VAL A 110 2.53 -17.74 -20.25
CA VAL A 110 3.24 -17.30 -19.03
C VAL A 110 3.20 -15.78 -18.78
N HIS A 111 2.79 -14.94 -19.73
CA HIS A 111 2.85 -13.49 -19.60
C HIS A 111 1.50 -12.81 -19.33
N TRP A 112 1.55 -11.63 -18.69
CA TRP A 112 0.37 -10.82 -18.32
C TRP A 112 0.03 -9.78 -19.39
N SER A 113 -1.26 -9.55 -19.61
CA SER A 113 -1.74 -8.60 -20.62
C SER A 113 -2.92 -7.75 -20.12
N THR A 114 -3.05 -6.54 -20.65
CA THR A 114 -4.17 -5.65 -20.32
C THR A 114 -5.36 -5.89 -21.24
N SER A 115 -6.59 -5.87 -20.71
CA SER A 115 -7.83 -5.94 -21.50
C SER A 115 -8.76 -4.76 -21.17
N GLY A 116 -9.38 -4.16 -22.19
CA GLY A 116 -10.22 -2.95 -22.09
C GLY A 116 -11.64 -3.13 -22.62
N ARG A 117 -12.62 -3.04 -21.69
CA ARG A 117 -14.10 -2.90 -21.75
C ARG A 117 -14.99 -3.60 -22.80
N GLU A 118 -16.02 -4.22 -22.22
CA GLU A 118 -17.45 -4.27 -22.56
C GLU A 118 -17.97 -3.26 -23.62
N ARG A 119 -18.28 -3.74 -24.84
CA ARG A 119 -19.42 -3.31 -25.71
C ARG A 119 -19.49 -4.18 -26.98
N GLY A 120 -20.67 -4.76 -27.26
CA GLY A 120 -21.24 -4.85 -28.62
C GLY A 120 -20.83 -6.00 -29.55
N TRP A 121 -21.49 -7.17 -29.38
CA TRP A 121 -21.98 -8.14 -30.38
C TRP A 121 -21.51 -8.06 -31.84
N ILE A 122 -21.01 -9.18 -32.40
CA ILE A 122 -21.45 -9.85 -33.65
C ILE A 122 -20.86 -11.28 -33.65
N TYR A 123 -21.63 -12.24 -34.17
CA TYR A 123 -21.44 -13.70 -34.12
C TYR A 123 -19.99 -14.18 -34.30
N GLY A 124 -19.49 -14.85 -33.25
CA GLY A 124 -18.14 -15.44 -33.16
C GLY A 124 -17.67 -15.41 -31.70
N VAL A 125 -18.02 -16.47 -30.95
CA VAL A 125 -17.61 -16.85 -29.57
C VAL A 125 -17.00 -15.72 -28.69
N PRO A 126 -17.67 -15.25 -27.62
CA PRO A 126 -17.13 -14.22 -26.75
C PRO A 126 -15.96 -14.77 -25.92
N HIS A 127 -14.76 -14.21 -26.09
CA HIS A 127 -13.58 -14.49 -25.28
C HIS A 127 -13.86 -14.11 -23.81
N THR A 128 -14.11 -15.14 -23.00
CA THR A 128 -14.51 -15.05 -21.60
C THR A 128 -13.37 -15.59 -20.73
N GLY A 129 -12.81 -14.74 -19.87
CA GLY A 129 -11.73 -15.10 -18.95
C GLY A 129 -12.22 -15.90 -17.74
N ARG A 130 -11.39 -16.82 -17.25
CA ARG A 130 -11.70 -17.85 -16.24
C ARG A 130 -10.92 -17.65 -14.91
N LEU A 131 -11.29 -18.30 -13.79
CA LEU A 131 -10.89 -17.91 -12.41
C LEU A 131 -9.61 -18.58 -11.87
N LEU A 132 -8.83 -17.89 -11.01
CA LEU A 132 -7.79 -18.46 -10.12
C LEU A 132 -7.93 -17.91 -8.68
N LEU A 133 -8.09 -18.80 -7.68
CA LEU A 133 -8.27 -18.44 -6.24
C LEU A 133 -6.97 -18.44 -5.42
N PHE A 134 -6.94 -17.62 -4.36
CA PHE A 134 -5.86 -17.53 -3.35
C PHE A 134 -6.41 -17.51 -1.92
N ALA A 135 -5.76 -18.22 -0.99
CA ALA A 135 -5.91 -18.05 0.46
C ALA A 135 -4.56 -18.22 1.16
N SER A 136 -4.12 -17.21 1.93
CA SER A 136 -2.97 -17.33 2.84
C SER A 136 -3.19 -16.53 4.11
N TRP A 137 -2.90 -17.15 5.25
CA TRP A 137 -2.95 -16.56 6.59
C TRP A 137 -1.52 -16.44 7.11
N VAL A 138 -1.02 -15.23 7.28
CA VAL A 138 0.21 -14.99 8.04
C VAL A 138 -0.16 -14.18 9.28
N PHE A 139 -0.11 -14.84 10.44
CA PHE A 139 -0.19 -14.16 11.73
C PHE A 139 1.14 -13.45 12.00
N LEU A 140 1.17 -12.13 11.88
CA LEU A 140 2.29 -11.34 12.39
C LEU A 140 2.18 -11.28 13.92
N VAL A 141 3.15 -11.89 14.60
CA VAL A 141 3.35 -11.74 16.05
C VAL A 141 3.66 -10.26 16.33
N GLN A 142 2.73 -9.56 16.95
CA GLN A 142 2.88 -8.15 17.31
C GLN A 142 3.91 -8.03 18.45
N ARG A 143 5.06 -7.43 18.13
CA ARG A 143 6.06 -7.03 19.12
C ARG A 143 5.65 -5.65 19.65
N GLU A 144 5.58 -5.49 20.97
CA GLU A 144 5.31 -4.16 21.54
C GLU A 144 6.37 -3.15 21.09
N LEU A 145 5.90 -2.10 20.40
CA LEU A 145 6.73 -1.01 19.91
C LEU A 145 7.08 -0.11 21.09
N ARG A 146 8.30 -0.28 21.60
CA ARG A 146 8.83 0.60 22.65
C ARG A 146 9.17 1.98 22.06
N PRO A 147 9.05 3.06 22.86
CA PRO A 147 9.58 4.36 22.48
C PRO A 147 11.06 4.24 22.12
N VAL A 148 11.44 4.91 21.04
CA VAL A 148 12.79 4.87 20.49
C VAL A 148 13.39 6.26 20.55
N GLN A 149 14.64 6.36 21.01
CA GLN A 149 15.43 7.57 20.90
C GLN A 149 16.29 7.52 19.63
N CYS A 150 16.24 8.61 18.86
CA CYS A 150 17.03 8.79 17.66
C CYS A 150 18.02 9.94 17.88
N THR A 151 19.18 9.88 17.21
CA THR A 151 20.16 10.96 17.19
C THR A 151 19.58 12.22 16.53
N ASP A 152 20.11 13.40 16.86
CA ASP A 152 19.69 14.66 16.26
C ASP A 152 19.64 14.58 14.72
N GLY A 153 18.57 15.13 14.14
CA GLY A 153 18.30 15.06 12.69
C GLY A 153 17.65 13.76 12.21
N TRP A 154 17.30 12.84 13.13
CA TRP A 154 16.55 11.63 12.83
C TRP A 154 15.23 11.59 13.58
N TRP A 155 14.18 11.17 12.88
CA TRP A 155 12.82 11.10 13.42
C TRP A 155 12.45 9.65 13.79
N PRO A 156 12.00 9.39 15.03
CA PRO A 156 11.61 8.05 15.45
C PRO A 156 10.22 7.68 14.91
N TYR A 157 10.10 6.46 14.38
CA TYR A 157 8.80 5.85 14.07
C TYR A 157 8.89 4.33 14.13
N ALA A 158 7.94 3.69 14.81
CA ALA A 158 7.76 2.23 14.81
C ALA A 158 9.06 1.41 15.02
N GLY A 159 9.86 1.75 16.03
CA GLY A 159 11.09 1.00 16.32
C GLY A 159 12.31 1.40 15.48
N HIS A 160 12.21 2.41 14.62
CA HIS A 160 13.24 2.82 13.67
C HIS A 160 13.44 4.34 13.68
N CYS A 161 14.54 4.80 13.10
CA CYS A 161 14.90 6.20 12.92
C CYS A 161 14.99 6.52 11.43
N TYR A 162 14.41 7.65 10.99
CA TYR A 162 14.38 8.07 9.59
C TYR A 162 14.97 9.46 9.41
N SER A 163 15.58 9.72 8.25
CA SER A 163 16.06 11.07 7.89
C SER A 163 15.96 11.32 6.39
N ILE A 164 15.54 12.53 6.01
CA ILE A 164 15.53 13.00 4.62
C ILE A 164 16.81 13.79 4.35
N HIS A 165 17.52 13.38 3.30
CA HIS A 165 18.70 14.03 2.78
C HIS A 165 18.38 14.69 1.44
N ARG A 166 18.69 15.98 1.33
CA ARG A 166 18.37 16.81 0.14
C ARG A 166 19.59 17.10 -0.72
N ASP A 167 20.76 16.59 -0.35
CA ASP A 167 21.94 16.55 -1.20
C ASP A 167 21.72 15.57 -2.36
N PRO A 168 21.69 16.04 -3.62
CA PRO A 168 21.44 15.16 -4.76
C PRO A 168 22.54 14.11 -4.90
N LYS A 169 22.14 12.84 -5.04
CA LYS A 169 23.01 11.68 -5.24
C LYS A 169 22.38 10.69 -6.23
N THR A 170 23.22 9.89 -6.89
CA THR A 170 22.77 8.66 -7.54
C THR A 170 22.21 7.69 -6.50
N TRP A 171 21.42 6.71 -6.92
CA TRP A 171 20.87 5.72 -5.99
C TRP A 171 21.98 4.96 -5.23
N GLU A 172 23.04 4.56 -5.92
CA GLU A 172 24.19 3.86 -5.32
C GLU A 172 24.98 4.74 -4.33
N ASP A 173 25.19 6.01 -4.68
CA ASP A 173 25.85 6.97 -3.78
C ASP A 173 24.98 7.29 -2.56
N ALA A 174 23.66 7.36 -2.74
CA ALA A 174 22.69 7.57 -1.67
C ALA A 174 22.67 6.38 -0.71
N LEU A 175 22.66 5.14 -1.24
CA LEU A 175 22.80 3.91 -0.47
C LEU A 175 24.10 3.92 0.35
N SER A 176 25.22 4.23 -0.29
CA SER A 176 26.52 4.34 0.37
C SER A 176 26.53 5.43 1.46
N SER A 177 25.82 6.53 1.24
CA SER A 177 25.64 7.62 2.21
C SER A 177 24.87 7.15 3.45
N CYS A 178 23.75 6.43 3.27
CA CYS A 178 22.98 5.87 4.38
C CYS A 178 23.78 4.81 5.15
N LYS A 179 24.52 3.95 4.46
CA LYS A 179 25.40 2.93 5.08
C LYS A 179 26.51 3.53 5.94
N LYS A 180 27.10 4.66 5.51
CA LYS A 180 28.07 5.42 6.32
C LYS A 180 27.47 6.00 7.61
N ARG A 181 26.15 5.99 7.77
CA ARG A 181 25.42 6.49 8.95
C ARG A 181 24.74 5.37 9.73
N ASP A 182 25.25 4.14 9.60
CA ASP A 182 24.74 2.93 10.24
C ASP A 182 23.28 2.62 9.87
N GLY A 183 22.86 3.02 8.68
CA GLY A 183 21.53 2.79 8.14
C GLY A 183 21.58 2.21 6.73
N ASP A 184 20.42 2.25 6.07
CA ASP A 184 20.25 1.91 4.66
C ASP A 184 19.26 2.89 4.04
N LEU A 185 19.03 2.83 2.72
CA LEU A 185 17.90 3.52 2.11
C LEU A 185 16.59 2.99 2.70
N ALA A 186 15.60 3.86 2.85
CA ALA A 186 14.39 3.52 3.57
C ALA A 186 13.59 2.42 2.87
N SER A 187 13.33 1.34 3.62
CA SER A 187 12.32 0.33 3.36
C SER A 187 10.97 0.71 3.98
N ILE A 188 9.87 0.30 3.34
CA ILE A 188 8.49 0.61 3.77
C ILE A 188 7.65 -0.68 3.76
N HIS A 189 7.05 -1.04 4.89
CA HIS A 189 6.40 -2.34 5.10
C HIS A 189 4.89 -2.29 5.30
N ASN A 190 4.33 -1.11 5.51
CA ASN A 190 2.90 -0.90 5.69
C ASN A 190 2.50 0.55 5.41
N ILE A 191 1.18 0.78 5.34
CA ILE A 191 0.62 2.10 5.07
C ILE A 191 0.90 3.11 6.19
N ALA A 192 1.08 2.66 7.44
CA ALA A 192 1.33 3.55 8.58
C ALA A 192 2.73 4.17 8.48
N GLU A 193 3.74 3.37 8.15
CA GLU A 193 5.12 3.79 7.87
C GLU A 193 5.19 4.72 6.65
N HIS A 194 4.54 4.36 5.55
CA HIS A 194 4.41 5.25 4.38
C HIS A 194 3.79 6.61 4.75
N SER A 195 2.73 6.58 5.55
CA SER A 195 2.02 7.78 5.98
C SER A 195 2.89 8.65 6.91
N PHE A 196 3.72 8.04 7.76
CA PHE A 196 4.69 8.77 8.58
C PHE A 196 5.71 9.52 7.73
N LEU A 197 6.28 8.87 6.70
CA LEU A 197 7.21 9.49 5.75
C LEU A 197 6.59 10.73 5.09
N VAL A 198 5.34 10.64 4.65
CA VAL A 198 4.64 11.75 3.95
C VAL A 198 4.25 12.88 4.90
N SER A 199 3.73 12.56 6.09
CA SER A 199 3.11 13.56 6.97
C SER A 199 4.07 14.19 7.99
N GLN A 200 5.05 13.44 8.50
CA GLN A 200 5.82 13.83 9.69
C GLN A 200 7.32 14.04 9.40
N LEU A 201 7.88 13.39 8.38
CA LEU A 201 9.33 13.44 8.10
C LEU A 201 9.77 14.76 7.43
N GLY A 202 8.85 15.67 7.15
CA GLY A 202 9.13 16.93 6.45
C GLY A 202 9.26 16.77 4.94
N TYR A 203 8.62 15.74 4.37
CA TYR A 203 8.47 15.52 2.93
C TYR A 203 7.68 16.67 2.28
N LYS A 204 8.06 17.07 1.06
CA LYS A 204 7.32 18.07 0.28
C LYS A 204 6.77 17.45 -1.01
N PRO A 205 5.54 17.78 -1.43
CA PRO A 205 4.94 17.26 -2.66
C PRO A 205 5.76 17.49 -3.96
N THR A 206 6.61 18.52 -3.95
CA THR A 206 7.51 18.86 -5.06
C THR A 206 8.81 18.07 -5.08
N GLU A 207 9.08 17.28 -4.04
CA GLU A 207 10.30 16.49 -3.91
C GLU A 207 10.12 15.11 -4.56
N GLU A 208 11.22 14.63 -5.14
CA GLU A 208 11.41 13.27 -5.60
C GLU A 208 12.63 12.70 -4.85
N LEU A 209 12.40 11.65 -4.06
CA LEU A 209 13.40 11.11 -3.14
C LEU A 209 13.62 9.62 -3.37
N TRP A 210 14.88 9.16 -3.36
CA TRP A 210 15.21 7.74 -3.44
C TRP A 210 14.69 6.95 -2.23
N LEU A 211 14.16 5.77 -2.53
CA LEU A 211 13.84 4.69 -1.59
C LEU A 211 14.79 3.50 -1.82
N GLY A 212 14.80 2.54 -0.89
CA GLY A 212 15.65 1.34 -1.03
C GLY A 212 15.15 0.29 -2.04
N LEU A 213 13.95 0.47 -2.61
CA LEU A 213 13.33 -0.52 -3.50
C LEU A 213 13.99 -0.48 -4.88
N ASN A 214 14.40 -1.64 -5.39
CA ASN A 214 15.10 -1.76 -6.67
C ASN A 214 14.95 -3.18 -7.26
N ASP A 215 15.18 -3.36 -8.57
CA ASP A 215 15.25 -4.67 -9.23
C ASP A 215 16.65 -4.95 -9.83
N LEU A 216 17.71 -4.37 -9.25
CA LEU A 216 19.08 -4.44 -9.77
C LEU A 216 19.67 -5.85 -9.76
N LYS A 217 19.25 -6.68 -8.80
CA LYS A 217 19.74 -8.06 -8.65
C LYS A 217 19.03 -9.04 -9.59
N ALA A 218 17.73 -8.83 -9.81
CA ALA A 218 16.89 -9.66 -10.65
C ALA A 218 15.87 -8.75 -11.35
N HIS A 219 16.07 -8.55 -12.66
CA HIS A 219 15.18 -7.69 -13.45
C HIS A 219 13.72 -8.12 -13.30
N LEU A 220 12.82 -7.15 -13.15
CA LEU A 220 11.37 -7.35 -12.93
C LEU A 220 10.99 -7.95 -11.57
N TYR A 221 11.94 -8.07 -10.63
CA TYR A 221 11.72 -8.53 -9.27
C TYR A 221 12.28 -7.51 -8.27
N PHE A 222 11.40 -6.71 -7.67
CA PHE A 222 11.76 -5.65 -6.76
C PHE A 222 12.05 -6.16 -5.34
N GLU A 223 13.21 -5.79 -4.80
CA GLU A 223 13.69 -6.10 -3.45
C GLU A 223 14.13 -4.82 -2.71
N TRP A 224 14.09 -4.84 -1.37
CA TRP A 224 14.65 -3.76 -0.56
C TRP A 224 16.17 -3.90 -0.42
N SER A 225 16.90 -2.79 -0.50
CA SER A 225 18.36 -2.74 -0.33
C SER A 225 18.87 -3.20 1.04
N ASP A 226 18.04 -3.08 2.08
CA ASP A 226 18.32 -3.53 3.44
C ASP A 226 18.04 -5.04 3.66
N GLY A 227 17.58 -5.74 2.62
CA GLY A 227 17.27 -7.18 2.66
C GLY A 227 15.98 -7.55 3.38
N THR A 228 15.18 -6.57 3.83
CA THR A 228 13.87 -6.85 4.41
C THR A 228 12.85 -7.28 3.34
N PRO A 229 11.84 -8.10 3.69
CA PRO A 229 10.85 -8.55 2.71
C PRO A 229 9.97 -7.39 2.23
N VAL A 230 9.65 -7.37 0.93
CA VAL A 230 8.69 -6.42 0.35
C VAL A 230 7.28 -6.91 0.66
N THR A 231 6.65 -6.32 1.67
CA THR A 231 5.29 -6.65 2.15
C THR A 231 4.24 -5.60 1.75
N PHE A 232 4.67 -4.47 1.21
CA PHE A 232 3.82 -3.34 0.88
C PHE A 232 4.36 -2.62 -0.36
N THR A 233 3.46 -2.17 -1.22
CA THR A 233 3.77 -1.33 -2.38
C THR A 233 2.72 -0.26 -2.59
N LYS A 234 3.15 0.97 -2.94
CA LYS A 234 2.23 2.07 -3.24
C LYS A 234 2.64 2.83 -4.50
N TRP A 235 2.45 2.17 -5.65
CA TRP A 235 2.86 2.71 -6.94
C TRP A 235 2.07 3.93 -7.36
N GLN A 236 2.75 4.84 -8.05
CA GLN A 236 2.15 5.94 -8.79
C GLN A 236 1.48 5.40 -10.05
N ARG A 237 0.45 6.11 -10.51
CA ARG A 237 -0.26 5.79 -11.75
C ARG A 237 0.71 5.46 -12.89
N ARG A 238 0.49 4.29 -13.54
CA ARG A 238 1.30 3.73 -14.64
C ARG A 238 2.70 3.20 -14.26
N HIS A 239 3.07 3.21 -13.00
CA HIS A 239 4.28 2.55 -12.51
C HIS A 239 3.95 1.20 -11.86
N PRO A 240 4.93 0.29 -11.79
CA PRO A 240 6.24 0.30 -12.46
C PRO A 240 6.11 0.21 -14.00
N THR A 241 7.04 0.85 -14.71
CA THR A 241 7.11 0.91 -16.18
C THR A 241 7.95 -0.25 -16.73
N ASN A 242 7.55 -0.81 -17.88
CA ASN A 242 8.28 -1.89 -18.58
C ASN A 242 8.88 -1.40 -19.92
N THR A 243 9.06 -0.10 -20.11
CA THR A 243 9.25 0.47 -21.46
C THR A 243 10.67 0.31 -21.99
N ASN A 244 11.70 0.45 -21.16
CA ASN A 244 13.08 0.52 -21.65
C ASN A 244 14.09 -0.36 -20.88
N GLY A 245 13.68 -1.01 -19.77
CA GLY A 245 14.59 -1.81 -18.95
C GLY A 245 15.77 -1.03 -18.36
N LEU A 246 15.63 0.29 -18.15
CA LEU A 246 16.66 1.17 -17.59
C LEU A 246 16.28 1.75 -16.21
N GLU A 247 15.00 1.66 -15.85
CA GLU A 247 14.42 2.29 -14.66
C GLU A 247 14.34 1.28 -13.51
N HIS A 248 15.51 0.99 -12.92
CA HIS A 248 15.64 -0.07 -11.91
C HIS A 248 15.50 0.38 -10.45
N CYS A 249 15.46 1.69 -10.22
CA CYS A 249 15.46 2.27 -8.88
C CYS A 249 14.14 3.00 -8.62
N VAL A 250 13.71 3.03 -7.36
CA VAL A 250 12.39 3.56 -7.01
C VAL A 250 12.51 4.87 -6.23
N THR A 251 11.73 5.86 -6.66
CA THR A 251 11.56 7.15 -6.00
C THR A 251 10.20 7.26 -5.33
N MET A 252 10.10 8.10 -4.31
CA MET A 252 8.87 8.60 -3.71
C MET A 252 8.61 10.02 -4.21
N LYS A 253 7.43 10.29 -4.79
CA LYS A 253 7.10 11.63 -5.31
C LYS A 253 5.61 11.98 -5.31
N GLY A 254 5.32 13.27 -5.54
CA GLY A 254 3.98 13.81 -5.66
C GLY A 254 3.27 13.99 -4.30
N GLN A 255 2.05 14.52 -4.34
CA GLN A 255 1.29 14.89 -3.15
C GLN A 255 1.12 13.73 -2.14
N ASP A 256 0.93 12.52 -2.65
CA ASP A 256 0.68 11.32 -1.84
C ASP A 256 1.95 10.49 -1.57
N GLY A 257 3.13 10.95 -2.03
CA GLY A 257 4.37 10.18 -1.92
C GLY A 257 4.26 8.80 -2.57
N TYR A 258 3.62 8.69 -3.73
CA TYR A 258 3.53 7.43 -4.47
C TYR A 258 4.84 7.09 -5.16
N TRP A 259 5.03 5.80 -5.43
CA TRP A 259 6.31 5.27 -5.86
C TRP A 259 6.42 5.23 -7.37
N ALA A 260 7.55 5.63 -7.91
CA ALA A 260 7.82 5.57 -9.34
C ALA A 260 9.18 4.92 -9.60
N THR A 261 9.24 4.11 -10.65
CA THR A 261 10.52 3.64 -11.22
C THR A 261 11.22 4.78 -11.94
N ASP A 262 12.53 4.89 -11.76
CA ASP A 262 13.39 5.91 -12.38
C ASP A 262 14.80 5.34 -12.63
N VAL A 263 15.59 6.03 -13.43
CA VAL A 263 16.96 5.64 -13.79
C VAL A 263 17.89 5.91 -12.60
N CYS A 264 18.61 4.88 -12.14
CA CYS A 264 19.41 4.93 -10.91
C CYS A 264 20.52 5.99 -10.88
N ASN A 265 20.97 6.47 -12.04
CA ASN A 265 22.03 7.48 -12.17
C ASN A 265 21.53 8.92 -11.99
N LYS A 266 20.21 9.13 -11.85
CA LYS A 266 19.62 10.44 -11.59
C LYS A 266 20.07 10.97 -10.23
N GLN A 267 20.36 12.26 -10.17
CA GLN A 267 20.79 12.94 -8.95
C GLN A 267 19.57 13.44 -8.17
N LEU A 268 19.20 12.76 -7.08
CA LEU A 268 18.02 13.07 -6.27
C LEU A 268 18.36 13.09 -4.78
N GLY A 269 17.47 13.71 -3.98
CA GLY A 269 17.48 13.50 -2.54
C GLY A 269 17.10 12.05 -2.18
N TYR A 270 17.26 11.67 -0.93
CA TYR A 270 17.08 10.28 -0.49
C TYR A 270 16.61 10.19 0.96
N ILE A 271 15.97 9.07 1.31
CA ILE A 271 15.51 8.81 2.67
C ILE A 271 16.35 7.66 3.24
N CYS A 272 17.00 7.90 4.38
CA CYS A 272 17.68 6.85 5.13
C CYS A 272 16.80 6.32 6.28
N LYS A 273 16.94 5.04 6.57
CA LYS A 273 16.33 4.34 7.71
C LYS A 273 17.40 3.58 8.48
N LYS A 274 17.34 3.60 9.81
CA LYS A 274 18.21 2.78 10.67
C LYS A 274 17.50 2.29 11.91
N LYS A 275 18.04 1.22 12.51
CA LYS A 275 17.67 0.84 13.87
C LYS A 275 18.20 1.88 14.86
N PRO A 276 17.50 2.11 15.97
CA PRO A 276 18.02 2.99 17.00
C PRO A 276 19.30 2.45 17.62
N SER A 277 20.16 3.38 18.02
CA SER A 277 21.36 3.06 18.78
C SER A 277 20.96 2.38 20.09
N SER A 278 21.65 1.30 20.46
CA SER A 278 21.39 0.52 21.68
C SER A 278 21.67 1.26 23.00
N GLN A 279 22.02 2.55 22.94
CA GLN A 279 22.29 3.40 24.10
C GLN A 279 21.14 4.38 24.33
N SER A 280 20.09 3.92 25.02
CA SER A 280 19.46 4.68 26.11
C SER A 280 18.33 3.87 26.75
N SER A 281 18.64 3.35 27.93
CA SER A 281 17.65 2.88 28.89
C SER A 281 17.22 4.06 29.76
N GLU A 282 16.45 5.02 29.23
CA GLU A 282 15.77 6.00 30.06
C GLU A 282 14.49 6.47 29.38
N LYS A 283 13.38 6.36 30.13
CA LYS A 283 12.03 6.76 29.70
C LYS A 283 11.93 8.28 29.67
N GLU A 284 12.51 8.93 28.68
CA GLU A 284 12.09 10.28 28.32
C GLU A 284 10.98 10.18 27.28
N THR A 285 9.74 10.23 27.75
CA THR A 285 8.58 10.55 26.90
C THR A 285 8.93 11.82 26.14
N ILE A 286 9.12 11.71 24.82
CA ILE A 286 9.21 12.84 23.90
C ILE A 286 7.98 13.72 24.16
N LYS A 287 8.17 14.80 24.93
CA LYS A 287 7.12 15.76 25.22
C LYS A 287 6.94 16.60 23.97
N ASP A 288 5.83 16.39 23.28
CA ASP A 288 5.39 17.25 22.21
C ASP A 288 5.15 18.66 22.78
N LEU A 289 6.12 19.56 22.58
CA LEU A 289 6.09 20.95 23.06
C LEU A 289 4.78 21.62 22.62
N GLY A 290 3.95 22.00 23.60
CA GLY A 290 2.64 22.62 23.40
C GLY A 290 1.43 21.70 23.57
N CYS A 291 1.63 20.38 23.74
CA CYS A 291 0.56 19.42 23.99
C CYS A 291 0.59 18.86 25.43
N GLN A 292 -0.54 18.31 25.88
CA GLN A 292 -0.62 17.59 27.14
C GLN A 292 0.21 16.28 27.08
N LYS A 293 0.53 15.72 28.25
CA LYS A 293 1.26 14.46 28.34
C LYS A 293 0.53 13.35 27.56
N ASP A 294 1.27 12.60 26.75
CA ASP A 294 0.79 11.50 25.89
C ASP A 294 -0.04 11.91 24.66
N TRP A 295 -0.22 13.21 24.42
CA TRP A 295 -0.82 13.72 23.18
C TRP A 295 0.24 13.96 22.12
N LYS A 296 -0.08 13.58 20.88
CA LYS A 296 0.78 13.78 19.71
C LYS A 296 0.43 15.04 18.96
N ARG A 297 1.43 15.89 18.73
CA ARG A 297 1.24 17.14 18.01
C ARG A 297 1.30 16.90 16.51
N TYR A 298 0.36 17.47 15.79
CA TYR A 298 0.42 17.59 14.33
C TYR A 298 -0.13 18.95 13.90
N GLY A 299 0.70 19.74 13.20
CA GLY A 299 0.38 21.13 12.87
C GLY A 299 0.09 21.98 14.11
N PHE A 300 -1.13 22.50 14.19
CA PHE A 300 -1.62 23.32 15.31
C PHE A 300 -2.48 22.55 16.31
N HIS A 301 -2.66 21.24 16.11
CA HIS A 301 -3.54 20.41 16.91
C HIS A 301 -2.75 19.34 17.69
N CYS A 302 -3.36 18.85 18.77
CA CYS A 302 -2.87 17.74 19.57
C CYS A 302 -3.90 16.61 19.48
N TYR A 303 -3.44 15.38 19.27
CA TYR A 303 -4.28 14.20 19.11
C TYR A 303 -3.95 13.15 20.16
N LEU A 304 -4.96 12.40 20.59
CA LEU A 304 -4.82 11.30 21.54
C LEU A 304 -5.61 10.10 21.00
N VAL A 305 -5.00 8.91 21.08
CA VAL A 305 -5.69 7.65 20.77
C VAL A 305 -6.13 7.01 22.07
N GLY A 306 -7.44 6.88 22.28
CA GLY A 306 -8.01 6.17 23.42
C GLY A 306 -7.66 4.68 23.40
N SER A 307 -7.43 4.10 24.58
CA SER A 307 -7.18 2.65 24.75
C SER A 307 -8.45 1.85 25.07
N ALA A 308 -9.52 2.51 25.52
CA ALA A 308 -10.78 1.87 25.84
C ALA A 308 -11.62 1.62 24.58
N LEU A 309 -12.22 0.43 24.49
CA LEU A 309 -13.21 0.10 23.46
C LEU A 309 -14.56 0.70 23.87
N LEU A 310 -14.98 1.76 23.18
CA LEU A 310 -16.17 2.55 23.50
C LEU A 310 -17.13 2.63 22.31
N THR A 311 -18.41 2.88 22.59
CA THR A 311 -19.37 3.33 21.56
C THR A 311 -19.09 4.76 21.13
N PHE A 312 -19.66 5.20 19.99
CA PHE A 312 -19.49 6.57 19.50
C PHE A 312 -19.90 7.64 20.54
N SER A 313 -21.04 7.45 21.21
CA SER A 313 -21.55 8.39 22.22
C SER A 313 -20.63 8.47 23.45
N GLU A 314 -20.15 7.32 23.93
CA GLU A 314 -19.21 7.27 25.07
C GLU A 314 -17.86 7.87 24.71
N ALA A 315 -17.37 7.61 23.49
CA ALA A 315 -16.13 8.19 22.98
C ALA A 315 -16.22 9.71 22.87
N ASN A 316 -17.32 10.24 22.32
CA ASN A 316 -17.54 11.69 22.23
C ASN A 316 -17.56 12.35 23.61
N LYS A 317 -18.30 11.78 24.57
CA LYS A 317 -18.34 12.26 25.95
C LYS A 317 -16.96 12.23 26.63
N THR A 318 -16.16 11.20 26.35
CA THR A 318 -14.79 11.07 26.90
C THR A 318 -13.87 12.15 26.34
N CYS A 319 -13.98 12.47 25.04
CA CYS A 319 -13.24 13.57 24.43
C CYS A 319 -13.65 14.93 25.05
N GLU A 320 -14.95 15.18 25.21
CA GLU A 320 -15.48 16.41 25.84
C GLU A 320 -14.97 16.60 27.27
N GLN A 321 -14.96 15.52 28.07
CA GLN A 321 -14.41 15.52 29.43
C GLN A 321 -12.92 15.89 29.47
N SER A 322 -12.18 15.59 28.39
CA SER A 322 -10.78 15.93 28.22
C SER A 322 -10.56 17.32 27.62
N LYS A 323 -11.63 18.14 27.50
CA LYS A 323 -11.63 19.44 26.80
C LYS A 323 -11.19 19.33 25.33
N ALA A 324 -11.55 18.22 24.69
CA ALA A 324 -11.31 17.95 23.28
C ALA A 324 -12.62 17.48 22.62
N TYR A 325 -12.54 17.08 21.35
CA TYR A 325 -13.64 16.48 20.59
C TYR A 325 -13.09 15.31 19.77
N LEU A 326 -13.98 14.45 19.27
CA LEU A 326 -13.57 13.39 18.35
C LEU A 326 -12.90 13.99 17.11
N ALA A 327 -11.75 13.45 16.71
CA ALA A 327 -10.90 14.05 15.68
C ALA A 327 -11.69 14.36 14.39
N THR A 328 -11.52 15.59 13.90
CA THR A 328 -11.91 15.99 12.55
C THR A 328 -10.83 15.57 11.56
N VAL A 329 -11.17 15.60 10.27
CA VAL A 329 -10.21 15.37 9.19
C VAL A 329 -10.44 16.45 8.13
N GLU A 330 -9.65 17.51 8.21
CA GLU A 330 -9.78 18.72 7.39
C GLU A 330 -8.91 18.65 6.13
N SER A 331 -7.87 17.80 6.15
CA SER A 331 -6.94 17.69 5.04
C SER A 331 -6.42 16.28 4.82
N ARG A 332 -5.90 16.05 3.62
CA ARG A 332 -5.18 14.84 3.24
C ARG A 332 -3.96 14.58 4.12
N ASN A 333 -3.24 15.62 4.52
CA ASN A 333 -2.03 15.47 5.34
C ASN A 333 -2.40 15.05 6.78
N GLU A 334 -3.49 15.60 7.31
CA GLU A 334 -4.05 15.18 8.60
C GLU A 334 -4.57 13.73 8.55
N GLN A 335 -5.31 13.35 7.50
CA GLN A 335 -5.72 11.96 7.28
C GLN A 335 -4.52 11.01 7.30
N THR A 336 -3.44 11.40 6.61
CA THR A 336 -2.20 10.63 6.53
C THR A 336 -1.53 10.52 7.91
N PHE A 337 -1.46 11.63 8.66
CA PHE A 337 -0.98 11.61 10.04
C PHE A 337 -1.78 10.65 10.92
N LEU A 338 -3.12 10.70 10.89
CA LEU A 338 -3.97 9.81 11.68
C LEU A 338 -3.77 8.32 11.33
N ILE A 339 -3.53 7.99 10.05
CA ILE A 339 -3.16 6.63 9.63
C ILE A 339 -1.83 6.21 10.24
N SER A 340 -0.83 7.09 10.26
CA SER A 340 0.47 6.78 10.88
C SER A 340 0.38 6.62 12.40
N LEU A 341 -0.53 7.35 13.06
CA LEU A 341 -0.74 7.33 14.50
C LEU A 341 -1.47 6.06 14.95
N THR A 342 -2.42 5.56 14.17
CA THR A 342 -3.28 4.42 14.51
C THR A 342 -2.88 3.11 13.84
N GLY A 343 -2.19 3.15 12.70
CA GLY A 343 -2.01 1.99 11.83
C GLY A 343 -1.07 0.89 12.33
N LEU A 344 -0.43 1.08 13.48
CA LEU A 344 0.38 0.05 14.15
C LEU A 344 -0.39 -0.66 15.28
N ARG A 345 -1.60 -0.18 15.58
CA ARG A 345 -2.47 -0.75 16.60
C ARG A 345 -3.19 -1.99 16.08
N SER A 346 -3.56 -2.89 16.99
CA SER A 346 -4.27 -4.13 16.67
C SER A 346 -5.76 -3.92 16.40
N GLU A 347 -6.32 -2.81 16.89
CA GLU A 347 -7.72 -2.47 16.70
C GLU A 347 -8.05 -2.24 15.24
N LYS A 348 -9.18 -2.80 14.80
CA LYS A 348 -9.62 -2.72 13.40
C LYS A 348 -10.21 -1.36 13.01
N HIS A 349 -10.79 -0.64 13.97
CA HIS A 349 -11.50 0.61 13.73
C HIS A 349 -11.24 1.61 14.85
N PHE A 350 -11.21 2.88 14.48
CA PHE A 350 -11.08 4.02 15.38
C PHE A 350 -12.19 5.01 15.08
N TRP A 351 -12.85 5.54 16.12
CA TRP A 351 -13.87 6.58 15.95
C TRP A 351 -13.22 7.91 15.54
N ILE A 352 -13.85 8.59 14.59
CA ILE A 352 -13.62 10.00 14.23
C ILE A 352 -14.94 10.77 14.42
N GLY A 353 -14.90 12.09 14.37
CA GLY A 353 -16.07 12.92 14.68
C GLY A 353 -17.15 12.99 13.59
N LEU A 354 -17.01 12.31 12.45
CA LEU A 354 -17.96 12.41 11.33
C LEU A 354 -19.19 11.53 11.57
N SER A 355 -20.38 12.10 11.58
CA SER A 355 -21.63 11.35 11.76
C SER A 355 -22.82 12.03 11.08
N ASP A 356 -23.89 11.26 10.80
CA ASP A 356 -25.18 11.74 10.28
C ASP A 356 -26.30 11.60 11.32
N THR A 357 -25.95 11.59 12.60
CA THR A 357 -26.91 11.37 13.70
C THR A 357 -27.90 12.53 13.88
N GLU A 358 -27.49 13.76 13.51
CA GLU A 358 -28.36 14.94 13.56
C GLU A 358 -29.40 14.92 12.44
N GLU A 359 -28.95 14.64 11.21
CA GLU A 359 -29.78 14.58 10.03
C GLU A 359 -29.29 13.42 9.14
N ARG A 360 -30.14 12.40 9.00
CA ARG A 360 -29.78 11.18 8.26
C ARG A 360 -29.38 11.51 6.82
N GLY A 361 -28.21 11.04 6.40
CA GLY A 361 -27.63 11.33 5.09
C GLY A 361 -26.85 12.65 5.00
N SER A 362 -26.84 13.47 6.05
CA SER A 362 -26.12 14.74 6.13
C SER A 362 -25.00 14.62 7.16
N PHE A 363 -23.78 14.33 6.69
CA PHE A 363 -22.62 14.11 7.57
C PHE A 363 -22.04 15.43 8.08
N ARG A 364 -21.89 15.54 9.39
CA ARG A 364 -21.29 16.68 10.11
C ARG A 364 -20.26 16.21 11.12
N TRP A 365 -19.31 17.08 11.42
CA TRP A 365 -18.35 16.86 12.50
C TRP A 365 -18.98 17.15 13.87
N THR A 366 -18.56 16.44 14.91
CA THR A 366 -19.01 16.67 16.30
C THR A 366 -18.70 18.06 16.84
N ASN A 367 -17.77 18.81 16.22
CA ASN A 367 -17.49 20.20 16.57
C ASN A 367 -18.44 21.21 15.86
N GLY A 368 -19.38 20.73 15.05
CA GLY A 368 -20.36 21.53 14.29
C GLY A 368 -19.91 21.94 12.87
N GLU A 369 -18.66 21.68 12.50
CA GLU A 369 -18.12 22.06 11.20
C GLU A 369 -18.60 21.14 10.06
N THR A 370 -18.55 21.66 8.83
CA THR A 370 -18.89 20.90 7.62
C THR A 370 -17.65 20.22 7.05
N PRO A 371 -17.74 18.95 6.61
CA PRO A 371 -16.60 18.26 6.02
C PRO A 371 -16.22 18.86 4.65
N HIS A 372 -15.03 19.44 4.58
CA HIS A 372 -14.42 19.92 3.32
C HIS A 372 -13.53 18.86 2.64
N PHE A 373 -13.13 17.83 3.39
CA PHE A 373 -12.32 16.71 2.93
C PHE A 373 -13.06 15.41 3.24
N THR A 374 -12.94 14.43 2.34
CA THR A 374 -13.50 13.09 2.55
C THR A 374 -12.51 12.03 2.11
N HIS A 375 -12.50 10.92 2.84
CA HIS A 375 -11.68 9.74 2.55
C HIS A 375 -12.51 8.46 2.74
N TRP A 376 -13.63 8.38 2.03
CA TRP A 376 -14.56 7.26 2.13
C TRP A 376 -13.95 5.95 1.63
N ASN A 377 -14.29 4.86 2.30
CA ASN A 377 -13.99 3.52 1.80
C ASN A 377 -14.89 3.17 0.60
N THR A 378 -14.56 2.07 -0.09
CA THR A 378 -15.37 1.56 -1.20
C THR A 378 -16.82 1.33 -0.75
N ALA A 379 -17.77 1.86 -1.52
CA ALA A 379 -19.21 1.81 -1.24
C ALA A 379 -19.69 2.53 0.04
N MET A 380 -18.88 3.42 0.61
CA MET A 380 -19.28 4.32 1.71
C MET A 380 -19.60 5.74 1.19
N PRO A 381 -20.46 6.51 1.86
CA PRO A 381 -21.24 6.17 3.07
C PRO A 381 -22.46 5.27 2.81
N GLY A 382 -22.72 4.91 1.55
CA GLY A 382 -23.94 4.24 1.10
C GLY A 382 -24.89 5.20 0.38
N LYS A 383 -26.09 4.71 0.06
CA LYS A 383 -27.20 5.54 -0.43
C LYS A 383 -28.22 5.76 0.67
#